data_AF-A0A7V9G4E1-F1
#
_entry.id   AF-A0A7V9G4E1-F1
#
_cell.length_a   1.000
_cell.length_b   1.000
_cell.length_c   1.000
_cell.angle_alpha   90.00
_cell.angle_beta   90.00
_cell.angle_gamma   90.00
#
_symmetry.space_group_name_H-M   'P 1'
#
loop_
_entity.id
_entity.type
_entity.pdbx_description
1 polymer ?
#
loop_
_entity_poly.entity_id
_entity_poly.type
_entity_poly.pdbx_seq_one_letter_code
_entity_poly.pdbx_strand_id
1 'polypeptide(L)'
;MSDPATVSEMIANPDFWRAALSLSVLGASTALLGCVLVVRRLALLGDVLAHAMLPGVGVAWLLMGVSVPALLCGGLIAGLVTAIGSGLISRFTRVKEDAAFAAMFATMFAAGLVLADLGG
;
A
#
# COMPACT_ATOMS: atom_id res chain seq x y z
N MET A 1 35.34 2.30 -10.42
CA MET A 1 34.29 3.13 -11.03
C MET A 1 33.72 4.04 -9.94
N SER A 2 34.60 4.89 -9.39
CA SER A 2 34.38 5.76 -8.23
C SER A 2 35.39 6.90 -8.37
N ASP A 3 35.24 7.72 -9.42
CA ASP A 3 36.13 8.88 -9.55
C ASP A 3 35.75 9.92 -8.48
N PRO A 4 36.70 10.47 -7.71
CA PRO A 4 36.42 11.47 -6.68
C PRO A 4 35.79 12.76 -7.26
N ALA A 5 35.97 12.99 -8.56
CA ALA A 5 35.37 14.11 -9.29
C ALA A 5 33.84 14.00 -9.40
N THR A 6 33.30 12.79 -9.60
CA THR A 6 31.84 12.58 -9.74
C THR A 6 31.11 12.76 -8.40
N VAL A 7 31.77 12.40 -7.29
CA VAL A 7 31.23 12.63 -5.94
C VAL A 7 31.18 14.12 -5.61
N SER A 8 32.21 14.89 -6.01
CA SER A 8 32.19 16.35 -5.83
C SER A 8 31.09 17.02 -6.64
N GLU A 9 30.79 16.50 -7.83
CA GLU A 9 29.72 17.02 -8.69
C GLU A 9 28.33 16.69 -8.14
N MET A 10 28.14 15.52 -7.53
CA MET A 10 26.90 15.18 -6.81
C MET A 10 26.68 16.07 -5.58
N ILE A 11 27.71 16.31 -4.76
CA ILE A 11 27.60 17.14 -3.55
C ILE A 11 27.35 18.61 -3.89
N ALA A 12 27.89 19.07 -5.01
CA ALA A 12 27.67 20.43 -5.52
C ALA A 12 26.24 20.64 -6.05
N ASN A 13 25.51 19.57 -6.39
CA ASN A 13 24.17 19.68 -6.93
C ASN A 13 23.14 19.93 -5.80
N PRO A 14 22.37 21.05 -5.84
CA PRO A 14 21.36 21.34 -4.82
C PRO A 14 20.22 20.30 -4.75
N ASP A 15 19.92 19.59 -5.85
CA ASP A 15 18.88 18.56 -5.85
C ASP A 15 19.27 17.33 -5.02
N PHE A 16 20.58 17.05 -4.88
CA PHE A 16 21.08 15.99 -4.02
C PHE A 16 20.71 16.24 -2.55
N TRP A 17 20.91 17.47 -2.06
CA TRP A 17 20.56 17.83 -0.69
C TRP A 17 19.05 17.83 -0.44
N ARG A 18 18.25 18.22 -1.44
CA ARG A 18 16.78 18.17 -1.36
C ARG A 18 16.28 16.73 -1.30
N ALA A 19 16.82 15.85 -2.15
CA ALA A 19 16.51 14.43 -2.14
C ALA A 19 16.93 13.78 -0.81
N ALA A 20 18.15 14.06 -0.33
CA ALA A 20 18.67 13.54 0.94
C ALA A 20 17.80 13.98 2.14
N LEU A 21 17.36 15.25 2.17
CA LEU A 21 16.45 15.74 3.22
C LEU A 21 15.10 15.03 3.14
N SER A 22 14.53 14.90 1.94
CA SER A 22 13.23 14.24 1.75
C SER A 22 13.26 12.76 2.20
N LEU A 23 14.30 12.01 1.82
CA LEU A 23 14.48 10.62 2.24
C LEU A 23 14.72 10.50 3.75
N SER A 24 15.45 11.44 4.36
CA SER A 24 15.69 11.43 5.80
C SER A 24 14.40 11.65 6.58
N VAL A 25 13.56 12.60 6.16
CA VAL A 25 12.25 12.87 6.77
C VAL A 25 11.28 11.70 6.56
N LEU A 26 11.24 11.13 5.34
CA LEU A 26 10.45 9.93 5.05
C LEU A 26 10.91 8.76 5.92
N GLY A 27 12.22 8.48 5.97
CA GLY A 27 12.82 7.39 6.72
C GLY A 27 12.57 7.50 8.23
N ALA A 28 12.69 8.70 8.80
CA ALA A 28 12.34 8.93 10.19
C ALA A 28 10.85 8.66 10.45
N SER A 29 9.97 9.15 9.56
CA SER A 29 8.52 8.97 9.68
C SER A 29 8.11 7.50 9.56
N THR A 30 8.68 6.76 8.59
CA THR A 30 8.39 5.34 8.39
C THR A 30 8.96 4.45 9.50
N ALA A 31 10.13 4.79 10.06
CA ALA A 31 10.70 4.07 11.21
C ALA A 31 9.82 4.22 12.46
N LEU A 32 9.34 5.44 12.74
CA LEU A 32 8.40 5.71 13.85
C LEU A 32 7.08 4.95 13.66
N LEU A 33 6.49 5.02 12.47
CA LEU A 33 5.27 4.28 12.14
C LEU A 33 5.50 2.77 12.25
N GLY A 34 6.61 2.25 11.75
CA GLY A 34 6.97 0.83 11.83
C GLY A 34 7.02 0.31 13.28
N CYS A 35 7.70 1.02 14.18
CA CYS A 35 7.74 0.66 15.61
C CYS A 35 6.34 0.66 16.25
N VAL A 36 5.50 1.66 15.94
CA VAL A 36 4.13 1.74 16.47
C VAL A 36 3.24 0.62 15.91
N LEU A 37 3.36 0.32 14.61
CA LEU A 37 2.59 -0.73 13.93
C LEU A 37 2.94 -2.12 14.47
N VAL A 38 4.22 -2.38 14.77
CA VAL A 38 4.66 -3.65 15.36
C VAL A 38 4.09 -3.84 16.77
N VAL A 39 4.18 -2.83 17.63
CA VAL A 39 3.65 -2.91 19.02
C VAL A 39 2.13 -3.07 19.03
N ARG A 40 1.41 -2.49 18.06
CA ARG A 40 -0.05 -2.59 17.96
C ARG A 40 -0.55 -3.87 17.27
N ARG A 41 0.34 -4.77 16.80
CA ARG A 41 0.00 -5.91 15.91
C ARG A 41 -0.67 -5.49 14.60
N LEU A 42 -0.63 -4.21 14.24
CA LEU A 42 -1.21 -3.67 12.99
C LEU A 42 -0.20 -3.71 11.83
N ALA A 43 0.99 -4.30 12.04
CA ALA A 43 2.03 -4.39 11.02
C ALA A 43 1.54 -5.12 9.76
N LEU A 44 0.66 -6.11 9.88
CA LEU A 44 0.05 -6.81 8.74
C LEU A 44 -0.98 -5.96 7.97
N LEU A 45 -1.58 -4.99 8.64
CA LEU A 45 -2.75 -4.27 8.16
C LEU A 45 -2.41 -3.36 6.98
N GLY A 46 -1.25 -2.70 7.04
CA GLY A 46 -0.75 -1.84 5.97
C GLY A 46 -0.36 -2.63 4.71
N ASP A 47 0.28 -3.78 4.87
CA ASP A 47 0.69 -4.65 3.75
C ASP A 47 -0.54 -5.29 3.07
N VAL A 48 -1.50 -5.75 3.87
CA VAL A 48 -2.77 -6.28 3.40
C VAL A 48 -3.58 -5.25 2.63
N LEU A 49 -3.70 -4.03 3.17
CA LEU A 49 -4.43 -2.95 2.51
C LEU A 49 -3.78 -2.57 1.18
N ALA A 50 -2.45 -2.43 1.12
CA ALA A 50 -1.76 -2.04 -0.11
C ALA A 50 -2.06 -3.01 -1.27
N HIS A 51 -2.02 -4.31 -0.99
CA HIS A 51 -2.30 -5.35 -1.99
C HIS A 51 -3.79 -5.55 -2.28
N ALA A 52 -4.67 -5.31 -1.31
CA ALA A 52 -6.11 -5.35 -1.53
C ALA A 52 -6.62 -4.14 -2.34
N MET A 53 -5.87 -3.03 -2.34
CA MET A 53 -6.19 -1.84 -3.15
C MET A 53 -5.82 -2.02 -4.63
N LEU A 54 -4.74 -2.74 -4.94
CA LEU A 54 -4.28 -3.02 -6.31
C LEU A 54 -5.39 -3.54 -7.25
N PRO A 55 -6.18 -4.57 -6.90
CA PRO A 55 -7.26 -5.05 -7.76
C PRO A 55 -8.36 -3.99 -7.97
N GLY A 56 -8.67 -3.18 -6.95
CA GLY A 56 -9.64 -2.09 -7.06
C GLY A 56 -9.22 -1.00 -8.04
N VAL A 57 -7.93 -0.64 -8.04
CA VAL A 57 -7.36 0.30 -9.01
C VAL A 57 -7.38 -0.30 -10.41
N GLY A 58 -7.09 -1.60 -10.56
CA GLY A 58 -7.19 -2.32 -11.83
C GLY A 58 -8.61 -2.31 -12.42
N VAL A 59 -9.61 -2.59 -11.58
CA VAL A 59 -11.03 -2.53 -11.99
C VAL A 59 -11.46 -1.11 -12.37
N ALA A 60 -11.03 -0.10 -11.62
CA ALA A 60 -11.33 1.30 -11.96
C ALA A 60 -10.65 1.76 -13.25
N TRP A 61 -9.44 1.27 -13.52
CA TRP A 61 -8.76 1.51 -14.79
C TRP A 61 -9.54 0.90 -15.98
N LEU A 62 -10.07 -0.31 -15.82
CA LEU A 62 -10.89 -0.97 -16.84
C LEU A 62 -12.23 -0.25 -17.10
N LEU A 63 -12.87 0.31 -16.07
CA LEU A 63 -14.19 0.94 -16.17
C LEU A 63 -14.16 2.41 -16.63
N MET A 64 -13.13 3.18 -16.23
CA MET A 64 -13.11 4.65 -16.41
C MET A 64 -11.81 5.19 -17.06
N GLY A 65 -10.87 4.33 -17.46
CA GLY A 65 -9.60 4.74 -18.08
C GLY A 65 -8.58 5.36 -17.12
N VAL A 66 -7.52 6.01 -17.67
CA VAL A 66 -6.41 6.64 -16.92
C VAL A 66 -6.83 8.02 -16.37
N SER A 67 -7.95 8.09 -15.68
CA SER A 67 -8.30 9.31 -14.94
C SER A 67 -7.84 9.16 -13.48
N VAL A 68 -6.89 10.02 -13.07
CA VAL A 68 -6.37 10.09 -11.69
C VAL A 68 -7.47 10.03 -10.63
N PRO A 69 -8.61 10.74 -10.74
CA PRO A 69 -9.68 10.62 -9.75
C PRO A 69 -10.37 9.25 -9.76
N ALA A 70 -10.53 8.59 -10.91
CA ALA A 70 -11.17 7.27 -10.96
C ALA A 70 -10.28 6.19 -10.34
N LEU A 71 -8.97 6.23 -10.59
CA LEU A 71 -8.02 5.31 -9.94
C LEU A 71 -8.05 5.47 -8.42
N LEU A 72 -8.10 6.72 -7.93
CA LEU A 72 -8.23 7.00 -6.50
C LEU A 72 -9.53 6.44 -5.93
N CYS A 73 -10.67 6.67 -6.59
CA CYS A 73 -11.96 6.15 -6.17
C CYS A 73 -11.99 4.62 -6.16
N GLY A 74 -11.43 3.96 -7.18
CA GLY A 74 -11.33 2.50 -7.26
C GLY A 74 -10.53 1.89 -6.13
N GLY A 75 -9.34 2.46 -5.87
CA GLY A 75 -8.53 2.08 -4.71
C GLY A 75 -9.31 2.27 -3.42
N LEU A 76 -9.83 3.47 -3.17
CA LEU A 76 -10.60 3.80 -1.95
C LEU A 76 -11.75 2.82 -1.69
N ILE A 77 -12.54 2.50 -2.71
CA ILE A 77 -13.69 1.59 -2.57
C ILE A 77 -13.20 0.17 -2.21
N ALA A 78 -12.21 -0.37 -2.92
CA ALA A 78 -11.68 -1.70 -2.62
C ALA A 78 -11.03 -1.77 -1.23
N GLY A 79 -10.30 -0.73 -0.85
CA GLY A 79 -9.76 -0.55 0.49
C GLY A 79 -10.82 -0.56 1.58
N LEU A 80 -11.89 0.20 1.36
CA LEU A 80 -12.99 0.34 2.31
C LEU A 80 -13.75 -0.98 2.47
N VAL A 81 -14.00 -1.71 1.38
CA VAL A 81 -14.61 -3.04 1.43
C VAL A 81 -13.73 -4.01 2.21
N THR A 82 -12.41 -3.97 2.00
CA THR A 82 -11.44 -4.82 2.73
C THR A 82 -11.43 -4.50 4.23
N ALA A 83 -11.39 -3.22 4.58
CA ALA A 83 -11.38 -2.77 5.97
C ALA A 83 -12.68 -3.15 6.70
N ILE A 84 -13.83 -2.93 6.06
CA ILE A 84 -15.15 -3.25 6.63
C ILE A 84 -15.30 -4.77 6.79
N GLY A 85 -15.01 -5.56 5.76
CA GLY A 85 -15.16 -7.02 5.84
C GLY A 85 -14.22 -7.65 6.87
N SER A 86 -13.00 -7.14 7.04
CA SER A 86 -12.08 -7.58 8.10
C SER A 86 -12.66 -7.32 9.49
N GLY A 87 -13.20 -6.12 9.70
CA GLY A 87 -13.86 -5.75 10.95
C GLY A 87 -15.10 -6.60 11.26
N LEU A 88 -15.89 -6.99 10.25
CA LEU A 88 -17.02 -7.91 10.43
C LEU A 88 -16.55 -9.32 10.79
N ILE A 89 -15.57 -9.87 10.08
CA ILE A 89 -15.06 -11.23 10.31
C ILE A 89 -14.41 -11.36 11.69
N SER A 90 -13.68 -10.33 12.13
CA SER A 90 -13.11 -10.23 13.47
C SER A 90 -14.18 -10.18 14.58
N ARG A 91 -15.36 -9.61 14.29
CA ARG A 91 -16.48 -9.58 15.24
C ARG A 91 -17.26 -10.88 15.31
N PHE A 92 -17.44 -11.58 14.18
CA PHE A 92 -18.20 -12.83 14.13
C PHE A 92 -17.41 -14.05 14.58
N THR A 93 -16.07 -14.00 14.48
CA THR A 93 -15.19 -15.11 14.83
C THR A 93 -14.25 -14.65 15.93
N ARG A 94 -14.11 -15.41 17.02
CA ARG A 94 -13.22 -15.11 18.17
C ARG A 94 -11.72 -15.24 17.82
N VAL A 95 -11.35 -14.89 16.61
CA VAL A 95 -10.05 -15.07 15.96
C VAL A 95 -9.29 -13.75 16.05
N LYS A 96 -7.96 -13.82 16.20
CA LYS A 96 -7.09 -12.63 16.19
C LYS A 96 -7.36 -11.77 14.95
N GLU A 97 -7.45 -10.46 15.14
CA GLU A 97 -7.62 -9.46 14.06
C GLU A 97 -6.66 -9.71 12.89
N ASP A 98 -5.40 -10.06 13.18
CA ASP A 98 -4.37 -10.41 12.19
C ASP A 98 -4.83 -11.48 11.18
N ALA A 99 -5.55 -12.51 11.64
CA ALA A 99 -6.03 -13.59 10.79
C ALA A 99 -7.26 -13.18 9.97
N ALA A 100 -8.11 -12.29 10.51
CA ALA A 100 -9.23 -11.72 9.76
C ALA A 100 -8.72 -10.84 8.60
N PHE A 101 -7.66 -10.06 8.83
CA PHE A 101 -6.99 -9.31 7.77
C PHE A 101 -6.37 -10.22 6.71
N ALA A 102 -5.67 -11.29 7.10
CA ALA A 102 -5.09 -12.24 6.16
C ALA A 102 -6.17 -12.97 5.32
N ALA A 103 -7.31 -13.31 5.91
CA ALA A 103 -8.43 -13.92 5.20
C ALA A 103 -9.05 -12.95 4.18
N MET A 104 -9.29 -11.69 4.56
CA MET A 104 -9.83 -10.67 3.65
C MET A 104 -8.87 -10.30 2.53
N PHE A 105 -7.57 -10.27 2.80
CA PHE A 105 -6.54 -10.13 1.77
C PHE A 105 -6.67 -11.22 0.71
N ALA A 106 -6.73 -12.48 1.13
CA ALA A 106 -6.80 -13.62 0.22
C ALA A 106 -8.09 -13.60 -0.62
N THR A 107 -9.22 -13.26 -0.01
CA THR A 107 -10.50 -13.17 -0.74
C THR A 107 -10.52 -12.01 -1.72
N MET A 108 -10.01 -10.84 -1.35
CA MET A 108 -9.99 -9.66 -2.22
C MET A 108 -9.02 -9.82 -3.39
N PHE A 109 -7.87 -10.44 -3.14
CA PHE A 109 -6.90 -10.79 -4.19
C PHE A 109 -7.50 -11.82 -5.16
N ALA A 110 -8.13 -12.87 -4.65
CA ALA A 110 -8.82 -13.87 -5.47
C ALA A 110 -9.97 -13.24 -6.29
N ALA A 111 -10.77 -12.36 -5.70
CA ALA A 111 -11.84 -11.67 -6.40
C ALA A 111 -11.32 -10.76 -7.53
N GLY A 112 -10.24 -10.03 -7.28
CA GLY A 112 -9.55 -9.25 -8.29
C GLY A 112 -8.98 -10.10 -9.42
N LEU A 113 -8.38 -11.26 -9.09
CA LEU A 113 -7.87 -12.20 -10.08
C LEU A 113 -8.98 -12.75 -10.98
N VAL A 114 -10.12 -13.13 -10.39
CA VAL A 114 -11.30 -13.61 -11.14
C VAL A 114 -11.85 -12.53 -12.07
N LEU A 115 -11.92 -11.27 -11.61
CA LEU A 115 -12.35 -10.17 -12.49
C LEU A 115 -11.34 -9.92 -13.62
N ALA A 116 -10.05 -10.02 -13.36
CA ALA A 116 -9.01 -9.84 -14.36
C ALA A 116 -9.02 -10.97 -15.40
N ASP A 117 -9.27 -12.21 -14.97
CA ASP A 117 -9.41 -13.39 -15.84
C ASP A 117 -10.65 -13.31 -16.73
N LEU A 118 -11.78 -12.81 -16.21
CA LEU A 118 -13.00 -12.57 -16.99
C LEU A 118 -12.92 -11.40 -17.97
N GLY A 119 -11.99 -10.46 -17.73
CA GLY A 119 -11.79 -9.29 -18.57
C GLY A 119 -10.79 -9.47 -19.72
N GLY A 120 -10.24 -10.68 -19.90
CA GLY A 120 -9.23 -11.05 -20.91
C GLY A 120 -9.64 -12.22 -21.79
#